data_AF-A0A518CV49-F1
#
_entry.id   AF-A0A518CV49-F1
#
_cell.length_a   1.000
_cell.length_b   1.000
_cell.length_c   1.000
_cell.angle_alpha   90.00
_cell.angle_beta   90.00
_cell.angle_gamma   90.00
#
_symmetry.space_group_name_H-M   'P 1'
#
loop_
_entity.id
_entity.type
_entity.pdbx_description
1 polymer ?
#
loop_
_entity_poly.entity_id
_entity_poly.type
_entity_poly.pdbx_seq_one_letter_code
_entity_poly.pdbx_strand_id
1 'polypeptide(L)'
;MADFVREQEIGYPVAIDVANATKSAYAVDSYPDYYLIDRAGNLRFADLANGELERAIEYLLAEPDPTAIHPALAEAHATATRKDQRILAIVGGAEARGGFDALAKGDRDLGRFLFNEYVNANVLRAEHADLVEALGVPTDGAHLVALTSAGDVLGSVALAGLDGAGLRRFAEAHRVPVKDAEVLWRTALEQATRENKRVLVHLGAPW
;
A
#
# COMPACT_ATOMS: atom_id res chain seq x y z
N MET A 1 -6.58 -11.29 35.32
CA MET A 1 -6.63 -10.46 34.09
C MET A 1 -7.97 -10.58 33.40
N ALA A 2 -8.41 -11.77 32.96
CA ALA A 2 -9.70 -11.93 32.27
C ALA A 2 -10.92 -11.42 33.07
N ASP A 3 -10.95 -11.65 34.38
CA ASP A 3 -12.05 -11.14 35.22
C ASP A 3 -12.01 -9.62 35.37
N PHE A 4 -10.82 -9.02 35.56
CA PHE A 4 -10.65 -7.57 35.58
C PHE A 4 -11.10 -6.91 34.27
N VAL A 5 -10.74 -7.48 33.11
CA VAL A 5 -11.20 -7.01 31.79
C VAL A 5 -12.73 -7.01 31.69
N ARG A 6 -13.38 -8.06 32.22
CA ARG A 6 -14.83 -8.17 32.24
C ARG A 6 -15.48 -7.17 33.20
N GLU A 7 -14.92 -7.01 34.39
CA GLU A 7 -15.40 -6.09 35.43
C GLU A 7 -15.26 -4.62 35.03
N GLN A 8 -14.19 -4.27 34.30
CA GLN A 8 -13.93 -2.92 33.82
C GLN A 8 -14.54 -2.65 32.42
N GLU A 9 -15.30 -3.60 31.87
CA GLU A 9 -15.97 -3.49 30.57
C GLU A 9 -15.03 -3.07 29.42
N ILE A 10 -13.78 -3.58 29.44
CA ILE A 10 -12.77 -3.20 28.45
C ILE A 10 -13.13 -3.82 27.08
N GLY A 11 -13.54 -2.96 26.14
CA GLY A 11 -13.99 -3.35 24.80
C GLY A 11 -12.90 -3.50 23.74
N TYR A 12 -11.63 -3.28 24.09
CA TYR A 12 -10.48 -3.40 23.19
C TYR A 12 -9.60 -4.59 23.55
N PRO A 13 -8.78 -5.13 22.62
CA PRO A 13 -7.89 -6.25 22.89
C PRO A 13 -6.93 -5.95 24.06
N VAL A 14 -6.80 -6.91 24.99
CA VAL A 14 -5.86 -6.83 26.12
C VAL A 14 -4.84 -7.95 26.00
N ALA A 15 -3.56 -7.60 26.05
CA ALA A 15 -2.44 -8.54 26.04
C ALA A 15 -1.90 -8.76 27.46
N ILE A 16 -1.37 -9.95 27.72
CA ILE A 16 -0.60 -10.23 28.94
C ILE A 16 0.88 -10.06 28.60
N ASP A 17 1.56 -9.18 29.31
CA ASP A 17 3.00 -8.98 29.18
C ASP A 17 3.76 -10.18 29.78
N VAL A 18 4.19 -11.10 28.91
CA VAL A 18 4.92 -12.29 29.32
C VAL A 18 6.33 -11.88 29.74
N ALA A 19 6.73 -12.30 30.94
CA ALA A 19 8.05 -12.03 31.51
C ALA A 19 8.37 -10.53 31.72
N ASN A 20 7.36 -9.66 31.78
CA ASN A 20 7.52 -8.20 31.90
C ASN A 20 8.35 -7.58 30.75
N ALA A 21 8.34 -8.19 29.56
CA ALA A 21 9.13 -7.76 28.43
C ALA A 21 8.72 -6.36 27.94
N THR A 22 7.42 -6.09 27.84
CA THR A 22 6.88 -4.78 27.46
C THR A 22 7.18 -3.74 28.54
N LYS A 23 6.94 -4.06 29.81
CA LYS A 23 7.28 -3.19 30.95
C LYS A 23 8.73 -2.75 30.91
N SER A 24 9.66 -3.67 30.70
CA SER A 24 11.09 -3.36 30.61
C SER A 24 11.44 -2.56 29.35
N ALA A 25 10.88 -2.90 28.19
CA ALA A 25 11.17 -2.21 26.93
C ALA A 25 10.67 -0.75 26.92
N TYR A 26 9.54 -0.48 27.56
CA TYR A 26 8.93 0.85 27.63
C TYR A 26 9.27 1.62 28.90
N ALA A 27 10.07 1.03 29.80
CA ALA A 27 10.47 1.62 31.08
C ALA A 27 9.29 2.06 31.97
N VAL A 28 8.20 1.27 31.97
CA VAL A 28 6.98 1.53 32.77
C VAL A 28 7.34 1.50 34.27
N ASP A 29 7.07 2.60 34.96
CA ASP A 29 7.38 2.76 36.38
C ASP A 29 6.13 3.06 37.24
N SER A 30 4.98 3.30 36.61
CA SER A 30 3.72 3.63 37.28
C SER A 30 2.50 2.98 36.57
N TYR A 31 1.30 3.16 37.14
CA TYR A 31 0.06 2.71 36.50
C TYR A 31 -1.10 3.68 36.78
N PRO A 32 -1.92 4.03 35.75
CA PRO A 32 -1.73 3.70 34.34
C PRO A 32 -0.61 4.53 33.69
N ASP A 33 0.12 3.93 32.74
CA ASP A 33 1.07 4.62 31.85
C ASP A 33 0.59 4.51 30.41
N TYR A 34 0.54 5.63 29.69
CA TYR A 34 0.04 5.69 28.32
C TYR A 34 1.18 5.90 27.31
N TYR A 35 1.19 5.06 26.29
CA TYR A 35 2.09 5.15 25.13
C TYR A 35 1.24 5.14 23.87
N LEU A 36 1.43 6.15 23.02
CA LEU A 36 0.67 6.29 21.78
C LEU A 36 1.58 5.99 20.59
N ILE A 37 1.19 5.01 19.79
CA ILE A 37 1.89 4.59 18.58
C ILE A 37 1.01 4.97 17.39
N ASP A 38 1.58 5.63 16.38
CA ASP A 38 0.83 6.03 15.19
C ASP A 38 0.60 4.87 14.20
N ARG A 39 -0.15 5.16 13.11
CA ARG A 39 -0.45 4.18 12.06
C ARG A 39 0.79 3.65 11.34
N ALA A 40 1.90 4.37 11.38
CA ALA A 40 3.18 3.95 10.81
C ALA A 40 4.05 3.15 11.80
N GLY A 41 3.55 2.90 13.02
CA GLY A 41 4.26 2.14 14.05
C GLY A 41 5.27 2.97 14.84
N ASN A 42 5.26 4.29 14.73
CA ASN A 42 6.18 5.15 15.47
C ASN A 42 5.60 5.49 16.85
N LEU A 43 6.43 5.44 17.89
CA LEU A 43 6.07 5.95 19.21
C LEU A 43 6.00 7.48 19.17
N ARG A 44 4.82 8.04 19.46
CA ARG A 44 4.53 9.48 19.39
C ARG A 44 4.53 10.15 20.74
N PHE A 45 3.99 9.47 21.74
CA PHE A 45 3.97 9.91 23.12
C PHE A 45 4.35 8.72 23.99
N ALA A 46 5.24 8.96 24.94
CA ALA A 46 5.64 8.02 25.97
C ALA A 46 5.34 8.65 27.33
N ASP A 47 4.95 7.83 28.30
CA ASP A 47 4.67 8.28 29.67
C ASP A 47 3.71 9.50 29.70
N LEU A 48 2.60 9.37 28.96
CA LEU A 48 1.65 10.47 28.81
C LEU A 48 0.80 10.61 30.08
N ALA A 49 0.73 11.83 30.61
CA ALA A 49 -0.06 12.12 31.80
C ALA A 49 -1.56 11.83 31.58
N ASN A 50 -2.25 11.32 32.60
CA ASN A 50 -3.64 10.89 32.50
C ASN A 50 -4.60 11.94 31.93
N GLY A 51 -4.42 13.22 32.29
CA GLY A 51 -5.29 14.31 31.81
C GLY A 51 -5.01 14.77 30.38
N GLU A 52 -4.00 14.20 29.71
CA GLU A 52 -3.55 14.58 28.37
C GLU A 52 -3.91 13.55 27.29
N LEU A 53 -4.43 12.38 27.70
CA LEU A 53 -4.69 11.26 26.81
C LEU A 53 -5.63 11.63 25.65
N GLU A 54 -6.79 12.19 25.97
CA GLU A 54 -7.80 12.56 24.97
C GLU A 54 -7.22 13.57 23.96
N ARG A 55 -6.51 14.59 24.45
CA ARG A 55 -5.91 15.62 23.60
C ARG A 55 -4.84 15.05 22.67
N ALA A 56 -4.02 14.13 23.16
CA ALA A 56 -2.99 13.47 22.36
C ALA A 56 -3.61 12.54 21.30
N ILE A 57 -4.71 11.85 21.62
CA ILE A 57 -5.45 11.05 20.65
C ILE A 57 -6.05 11.94 19.55
N GLU A 58 -6.72 13.04 19.92
CA GLU A 58 -7.29 13.99 18.97
C GLU A 58 -6.22 14.57 18.04
N TYR A 59 -5.06 14.93 18.60
CA TYR A 59 -3.91 15.41 17.83
C TYR A 59 -3.47 14.38 16.78
N LEU A 60 -3.29 13.11 17.17
CA LEU A 60 -2.86 12.05 16.24
C LEU A 60 -3.92 11.69 15.20
N LEU A 61 -5.21 11.75 15.56
CA LEU A 61 -6.29 11.49 14.61
C LEU A 61 -6.44 12.60 13.56
N ALA A 62 -6.02 13.82 13.87
CA ALA A 62 -6.01 14.94 12.94
C ALA A 62 -4.84 14.89 11.94
N GLU A 63 -3.84 14.04 12.17
CA GLU A 63 -2.74 13.86 11.24
C GLU A 63 -3.22 13.17 9.96
N PRO A 64 -2.69 13.59 8.78
CA PRO A 64 -2.89 12.85 7.55
C PRO A 64 -2.46 11.40 7.78
N ASP A 65 -3.26 10.44 7.30
CA ASP A 65 -2.86 9.05 7.35
C ASP A 65 -1.64 8.87 6.44
N PRO A 66 -0.45 8.56 7.01
CA PRO A 66 0.77 8.42 6.22
C PRO A 66 0.71 7.21 5.26
N THR A 67 -0.28 6.34 5.45
CA THR A 67 -0.55 5.18 4.60
C THR A 67 -1.72 5.39 3.65
N ALA A 68 -2.40 6.54 3.71
CA ALA A 68 -3.51 6.81 2.81
C ALA A 68 -3.01 7.04 1.38
N ILE A 69 -3.50 6.20 0.47
CA ILE A 69 -3.35 6.42 -0.96
C ILE A 69 -3.99 7.76 -1.34
N HIS A 70 -3.34 8.54 -2.19
CA HIS A 70 -3.93 9.76 -2.73
C HIS A 70 -5.28 9.46 -3.41
N PRO A 71 -6.33 10.28 -3.24
CA PRO A 71 -7.69 9.99 -3.75
C PRO A 71 -7.74 9.69 -5.26
N ALA A 72 -6.92 10.38 -6.07
CA ALA A 72 -6.82 10.13 -7.51
C ALA A 72 -6.30 8.73 -7.87
N LEU A 73 -5.68 8.01 -6.92
CA LEU A 73 -5.22 6.63 -7.08
C LEU A 73 -6.09 5.61 -6.35
N ALA A 74 -7.14 6.02 -5.62
CA ALA A 74 -7.89 5.14 -4.72
C ALA A 74 -8.53 3.93 -5.43
N GLU A 75 -9.15 4.16 -6.59
CA GLU A 75 -9.73 3.06 -7.39
C GLU A 75 -8.66 2.11 -7.94
N ALA A 76 -7.56 2.68 -8.43
CA ALA A 76 -6.44 1.92 -8.96
C ALA A 76 -5.78 1.08 -7.85
N HIS A 77 -5.58 1.66 -6.66
CA HIS A 77 -5.11 0.99 -5.45
C HIS A 77 -6.01 -0.18 -5.05
N ALA A 78 -7.32 0.07 -4.92
CA ALA A 78 -8.27 -0.98 -4.52
C ALA A 78 -8.27 -2.16 -5.52
N THR A 79 -8.19 -1.85 -6.81
CA THR A 79 -8.14 -2.87 -7.86
C THR A 79 -6.79 -3.59 -7.90
N ALA A 80 -5.68 -2.87 -7.78
CA ALA A 80 -4.33 -3.42 -7.80
C ALA A 80 -4.11 -4.34 -6.60
N THR A 81 -4.56 -3.95 -5.41
CA THR A 81 -4.51 -4.78 -4.20
C THR A 81 -5.32 -6.07 -4.37
N ARG A 82 -6.55 -5.97 -4.91
CA ARG A 82 -7.40 -7.16 -5.13
C ARG A 82 -6.83 -8.11 -6.18
N LYS A 83 -6.22 -7.57 -7.23
CA LYS A 83 -5.67 -8.36 -8.35
C LYS A 83 -4.20 -8.72 -8.19
N ASP A 84 -3.57 -8.28 -7.11
CA ASP A 84 -2.12 -8.43 -6.88
C ASP A 84 -1.27 -7.85 -8.03
N GLN A 85 -1.67 -6.67 -8.50
CA GLN A 85 -1.05 -5.95 -9.62
C GLN A 85 -0.31 -4.70 -9.13
N ARG A 86 0.48 -4.09 -10.04
CA ARG A 86 1.04 -2.75 -9.87
C ARG A 86 0.05 -1.68 -10.33
N ILE A 87 0.32 -0.43 -9.98
CA ILE A 87 -0.36 0.71 -10.61
C ILE A 87 0.58 1.29 -11.66
N LEU A 88 0.05 1.59 -12.84
CA LEU A 88 0.74 2.39 -13.85
C LEU A 88 0.03 3.74 -13.97
N ALA A 89 0.57 4.76 -13.32
CA ALA A 89 0.04 6.11 -13.39
C ALA A 89 0.52 6.81 -14.66
N ILE A 90 -0.43 7.30 -15.45
CA ILE A 90 -0.20 8.09 -16.66
C ILE A 90 -0.36 9.55 -16.25
N VAL A 91 0.76 10.23 -16.03
CA VAL A 91 0.81 11.58 -15.49
C VAL A 91 1.01 12.57 -16.64
N GLY A 92 0.07 13.48 -16.88
CA GLY A 92 0.18 14.42 -17.99
C GLY A 92 -1.05 15.28 -18.21
N GLY A 93 -1.18 15.82 -19.42
CA GLY A 93 -2.41 16.45 -19.90
C GLY A 93 -3.43 15.42 -20.41
N ALA A 94 -4.56 15.89 -20.92
CA ALA A 94 -5.64 15.04 -21.44
C ALA A 94 -5.18 14.13 -22.60
N GLU A 95 -4.16 14.55 -23.35
CA GLU A 95 -3.57 13.83 -24.47
C GLU A 95 -2.67 12.64 -24.07
N ALA A 96 -2.12 12.65 -22.84
CA ALA A 96 -1.16 11.66 -22.38
C ALA A 96 -1.74 10.24 -22.46
N ARG A 97 -3.03 10.09 -22.09
CA ARG A 97 -3.73 8.81 -22.16
C ARG A 97 -3.79 8.26 -23.60
N GLY A 98 -4.06 9.13 -24.57
CA GLY A 98 -4.12 8.74 -25.98
C GLY A 98 -2.77 8.25 -26.51
N GLY A 99 -1.68 8.93 -26.14
CA GLY A 99 -0.32 8.51 -26.48
C GLY A 99 0.03 7.13 -25.92
N PHE A 100 -0.28 6.89 -24.64
CA PHE A 100 -0.12 5.58 -24.02
C PHE A 100 -0.97 4.50 -24.70
N ASP A 101 -2.24 4.78 -24.96
CA ASP A 101 -3.15 3.81 -25.58
C ASP A 101 -2.71 3.42 -26.99
N ALA A 102 -2.14 4.35 -27.76
CA ALA A 102 -1.58 4.06 -29.08
C ALA A 102 -0.41 3.07 -28.99
N LEU A 103 0.49 3.24 -28.03
CA LEU A 103 1.60 2.32 -27.78
C LEU A 103 1.10 0.94 -27.33
N ALA A 104 0.20 0.90 -26.36
CA ALA A 104 -0.32 -0.34 -25.79
C ALA A 104 -1.18 -1.15 -26.79
N LYS A 105 -1.90 -0.48 -27.69
CA LYS A 105 -2.72 -1.14 -28.73
C LYS A 105 -1.92 -1.52 -29.97
N GLY A 106 -0.78 -0.87 -30.22
CA GLY A 106 0.11 -1.18 -31.33
C GLY A 106 0.77 -2.56 -31.24
N ASP A 107 0.83 -3.13 -30.04
CA ASP A 107 1.37 -4.46 -29.77
C ASP A 107 0.42 -5.23 -28.83
N ARG A 108 -0.22 -6.28 -29.35
CA ARG A 108 -1.18 -7.10 -28.60
C ARG A 108 -0.55 -7.79 -27.40
N ASP A 109 0.70 -8.24 -27.51
CA ASP A 109 1.38 -8.93 -26.43
C ASP A 109 1.80 -7.96 -25.33
N LEU A 110 2.21 -6.75 -25.70
CA LEU A 110 2.41 -5.65 -24.75
C LEU A 110 1.11 -5.26 -24.05
N GLY A 111 0.03 -5.05 -24.79
CA GLY A 111 -1.28 -4.73 -24.21
C GLY A 111 -1.77 -5.78 -23.22
N ARG A 112 -1.60 -7.07 -23.56
CA ARG A 112 -1.90 -8.19 -22.65
C ARG A 112 -0.99 -8.21 -21.42
N PHE A 113 0.31 -7.98 -21.60
CA PHE A 113 1.25 -7.89 -20.48
C PHE A 113 0.86 -6.78 -19.51
N LEU A 114 0.61 -5.57 -20.02
CA LEU A 114 0.18 -4.44 -19.20
C LEU A 114 -1.13 -4.73 -18.46
N PHE A 115 -2.10 -5.37 -19.12
CA PHE A 115 -3.36 -5.76 -18.48
C PHE A 115 -3.18 -6.75 -17.33
N ASN A 116 -2.22 -7.66 -17.44
CA ASN A 116 -1.96 -8.70 -16.44
C ASN A 116 -1.10 -8.20 -15.27
N GLU A 117 -0.22 -7.22 -15.50
CA GLU A 117 0.73 -6.75 -14.49
C GLU A 117 0.31 -5.43 -13.83
N TYR A 118 -0.51 -4.61 -14.51
CA TYR A 118 -0.80 -3.23 -14.10
C TYR A 118 -2.29 -2.90 -14.13
N VAL A 119 -2.69 -2.08 -13.15
CA VAL A 119 -3.90 -1.26 -13.20
C VAL A 119 -3.50 0.15 -13.61
N ASN A 120 -4.09 0.66 -14.69
CA ASN A 120 -3.79 2.00 -15.16
C ASN A 120 -4.54 3.04 -14.31
N ALA A 121 -3.87 4.13 -13.95
CA ALA A 121 -4.47 5.32 -13.36
C ALA A 121 -4.15 6.52 -14.25
N ASN A 122 -5.13 7.40 -14.52
CA ASN A 122 -4.88 8.64 -15.25
C ASN A 122 -4.76 9.79 -14.26
N VAL A 123 -3.64 10.50 -14.28
CA VAL A 123 -3.35 11.60 -13.34
C VAL A 123 -3.18 12.88 -14.14
N LEU A 124 -4.23 13.70 -14.16
CA LEU A 124 -4.20 14.99 -14.83
C LEU A 124 -3.43 15.99 -13.96
N ARG A 125 -2.32 16.51 -14.51
CA ARG A 125 -1.44 17.43 -13.75
C ARG A 125 -2.16 18.68 -13.27
N ALA A 126 -3.12 19.17 -14.04
CA ALA A 126 -3.91 20.36 -13.71
C ALA A 126 -4.84 20.15 -12.50
N GLU A 127 -5.20 18.89 -12.20
CA GLU A 127 -6.17 18.55 -11.15
C GLU A 127 -5.51 18.00 -9.88
N HIS A 128 -4.28 17.46 -9.99
CA HIS A 128 -3.61 16.73 -8.93
C HIS A 128 -2.14 17.14 -8.77
N ALA A 129 -1.88 18.44 -8.61
CA ALA A 129 -0.51 18.97 -8.51
C ALA A 129 0.27 18.42 -7.31
N ASP A 130 -0.42 18.20 -6.18
CA ASP A 130 0.11 17.59 -4.96
C ASP A 130 0.53 16.13 -5.17
N LEU A 131 -0.29 15.33 -5.87
CA LEU A 131 0.10 13.98 -6.25
C LEU A 131 1.31 13.99 -7.19
N VAL A 132 1.33 14.89 -8.18
CA VAL A 132 2.45 15.00 -9.14
C VAL A 132 3.75 15.30 -8.42
N GLU A 133 3.72 16.20 -7.44
CA GLU A 133 4.86 16.51 -6.57
C GLU A 133 5.28 15.28 -5.76
N ALA A 134 4.33 14.60 -5.12
CA ALA A 134 4.59 13.39 -4.33
C ALA A 134 5.17 12.23 -5.18
N LEU A 135 4.78 12.13 -6.45
CA LEU A 135 5.32 11.15 -7.39
C LEU A 135 6.74 11.48 -7.85
N GLY A 136 7.25 12.68 -7.57
CA GLY A 136 8.60 13.11 -7.91
C GLY A 136 8.88 13.13 -9.42
N VAL A 137 7.84 13.26 -10.25
CA VAL A 137 8.01 13.29 -11.71
C VAL A 137 8.35 14.71 -12.19
N PRO A 138 9.24 14.83 -13.19
CA PRO A 138 9.51 16.11 -13.84
C PRO A 138 8.21 16.77 -14.34
N THR A 139 8.18 18.10 -14.36
CA THR A 139 7.00 18.87 -14.78
C THR A 139 6.89 19.02 -16.30
N ASP A 140 7.94 18.65 -17.05
CA ASP A 140 7.96 18.68 -18.50
C ASP A 140 7.29 17.44 -19.10
N GLY A 141 6.17 17.68 -19.78
CA GLY A 141 5.50 16.66 -20.57
C GLY A 141 4.86 15.52 -19.77
N ALA A 142 4.40 14.51 -20.50
CA ALA A 142 3.73 13.34 -19.95
C ALA A 142 4.73 12.26 -19.52
N HIS A 143 4.44 11.59 -18.40
CA HIS A 143 5.25 10.53 -17.83
C HIS A 143 4.38 9.32 -17.50
N LEU A 144 4.98 8.13 -17.56
CA LEU A 144 4.46 6.92 -16.94
C LEU A 144 5.20 6.69 -15.63
N VAL A 145 4.47 6.35 -14.57
CA VAL A 145 5.03 6.04 -13.25
C VAL A 145 4.53 4.69 -12.80
N ALA A 146 5.46 3.76 -12.54
CA ALA A 146 5.14 2.47 -11.97
C ALA A 146 5.12 2.61 -10.44
N LEU A 147 4.03 2.15 -9.82
CA LEU A 147 3.84 2.17 -8.37
C LEU A 147 3.58 0.77 -7.82
N THR A 148 3.94 0.56 -6.56
CA THR A 148 3.39 -0.56 -5.78
C THR A 148 1.86 -0.45 -5.70
N SER A 149 1.17 -1.52 -5.29
CA SER A 149 -0.26 -1.41 -5.01
C SER A 149 -0.54 -0.41 -3.87
N ALA A 150 0.43 -0.17 -2.96
CA ALA A 150 0.32 0.82 -1.88
C ALA A 150 0.61 2.27 -2.34
N GLY A 151 1.06 2.48 -3.59
CA GLY A 151 1.33 3.80 -4.15
C GLY A 151 2.79 4.24 -4.10
N ASP A 152 3.71 3.40 -3.60
CA ASP A 152 5.15 3.73 -3.57
C ASP A 152 5.73 3.74 -4.99
N VAL A 153 6.55 4.75 -5.30
CA VAL A 153 7.17 4.90 -6.61
C VAL A 153 8.27 3.88 -6.83
N LEU A 154 8.15 3.12 -7.92
CA LEU A 154 9.17 2.15 -8.38
C LEU A 154 10.08 2.73 -9.46
N GLY A 155 9.54 3.63 -10.28
CA GLY A 155 10.27 4.27 -11.37
C GLY A 155 9.34 5.07 -12.28
N SER A 156 9.92 5.93 -13.12
CA SER A 156 9.19 6.72 -14.10
C SER A 156 9.92 6.78 -15.45
N VAL A 157 9.17 7.03 -16.51
CA VAL A 157 9.71 7.24 -17.86
C VAL A 157 8.89 8.31 -18.59
N ALA A 158 9.57 9.19 -19.33
CA ALA A 158 8.90 10.16 -20.19
C ALA A 158 8.15 9.44 -21.32
N LEU A 159 6.92 9.87 -21.58
CA LEU A 159 6.11 9.34 -22.67
C LEU A 159 6.56 9.89 -24.04
N ALA A 160 7.16 11.09 -24.05
CA ALA A 160 7.71 11.70 -25.24
C ALA A 160 8.85 10.85 -25.82
N GLY A 161 8.70 10.41 -27.07
CA GLY A 161 9.68 9.55 -27.74
C GLY A 161 9.69 8.10 -27.27
N LEU A 162 8.79 7.70 -26.37
CA LEU A 162 8.66 6.32 -25.94
C LEU A 162 8.04 5.47 -27.06
N ASP A 163 8.71 4.38 -27.42
CA ASP A 163 8.19 3.37 -28.35
C ASP A 163 7.68 2.13 -27.59
N GLY A 164 7.07 1.18 -28.31
CA GLY A 164 6.53 -0.04 -27.69
C GLY A 164 7.59 -0.89 -26.99
N ALA A 165 8.81 -0.95 -27.55
CA ALA A 165 9.92 -1.69 -26.95
C ALA A 165 10.42 -1.02 -25.65
N GLY A 166 10.48 0.31 -25.62
CA GLY A 166 10.79 1.10 -24.44
C GLY A 166 9.74 0.93 -23.35
N LEU A 167 8.46 0.98 -23.71
CA LEU A 167 7.35 0.73 -22.79
C LEU A 167 7.43 -0.70 -22.21
N ARG A 168 7.70 -1.71 -23.05
CA ARG A 168 7.89 -3.09 -22.58
C ARG A 168 9.03 -3.19 -21.59
N ARG A 169 10.21 -2.65 -21.89
CA ARG A 169 11.37 -2.70 -20.98
C ARG A 169 11.07 -2.04 -19.64
N PHE A 170 10.42 -0.88 -19.66
CA PHE A 170 10.02 -0.17 -18.44
C PHE A 170 9.05 -1.00 -17.61
N ALA A 171 8.00 -1.54 -18.24
CA ALA A 171 6.99 -2.34 -17.56
C ALA A 171 7.54 -3.70 -17.06
N GLU A 172 8.49 -4.32 -17.76
CA GLU A 172 9.16 -5.53 -17.29
C GLU A 172 10.08 -5.28 -16.10
N ALA A 173 10.79 -4.15 -16.08
CA ALA A 173 11.68 -3.78 -14.99
C ALA A 173 10.93 -3.53 -13.66
N HIS A 174 9.66 -3.15 -13.73
CA HIS A 174 8.84 -2.78 -12.57
C HIS A 174 7.63 -3.69 -12.34
N ARG A 175 7.59 -4.87 -12.96
CA ARG A 175 6.46 -5.81 -12.86
C ARG A 175 6.26 -6.33 -11.43
N VAL A 176 5.16 -7.06 -11.21
CA VAL A 176 4.95 -7.75 -9.94
C VAL A 176 6.04 -8.82 -9.78
N PRO A 177 6.76 -8.86 -8.64
CA PRO A 177 7.72 -9.93 -8.37
C PRO A 177 7.03 -11.29 -8.46
N VAL A 178 7.68 -12.22 -9.16
CA VAL A 178 7.20 -13.59 -9.23
C VAL A 178 7.17 -14.14 -7.82
N LYS A 179 5.98 -14.56 -7.38
CA LYS A 179 5.80 -15.20 -6.08
C LYS A 179 6.19 -16.67 -6.18
N ASP A 180 6.88 -17.15 -5.15
CA ASP A 180 7.19 -18.56 -5.03
C ASP A 180 5.91 -19.33 -4.65
N ALA A 181 5.48 -20.22 -5.53
CA ALA A 181 4.27 -21.00 -5.35
C ALA A 181 4.33 -21.94 -4.13
N GLU A 182 5.52 -22.47 -3.81
CA GLU A 182 5.73 -23.36 -2.67
C GLU A 182 5.65 -22.59 -1.35
N VAL A 183 6.15 -21.35 -1.33
CA VAL A 183 6.01 -20.45 -0.19
C VAL A 183 4.54 -20.09 0.01
N LEU A 184 3.83 -19.69 -1.05
CA LEU A 184 2.41 -19.35 -0.96
C LEU A 184 1.56 -20.52 -0.48
N TRP A 185 1.82 -21.72 -1.00
CA TRP A 185 1.15 -22.95 -0.58
C TRP A 185 1.37 -23.24 0.90
N ARG A 186 2.62 -23.17 1.38
CA ARG A 186 2.94 -23.40 2.79
C ARG A 186 2.22 -22.41 3.71
N THR A 187 2.30 -21.12 3.40
CA THR A 187 1.61 -20.08 4.18
C THR A 187 0.10 -20.29 4.23
N ALA A 188 -0.52 -20.65 3.10
CA ALA A 188 -1.96 -20.92 3.04
C ALA A 188 -2.35 -22.15 3.87
N LEU A 189 -1.55 -23.22 3.85
CA LEU A 189 -1.78 -24.40 4.70
C LEU A 189 -1.62 -24.10 6.18
N GLU A 190 -0.60 -23.34 6.57
CA GLU A 190 -0.37 -22.94 7.95
C GLU A 190 -1.54 -22.11 8.49
N GLN A 191 -2.03 -21.16 7.69
CA GLN A 191 -3.20 -20.36 8.04
C GLN A 191 -4.46 -21.22 8.15
N ALA A 192 -4.73 -22.08 7.18
CA ALA A 192 -5.91 -22.94 7.19
C ALA A 192 -5.90 -23.93 8.36
N THR A 193 -4.72 -24.46 8.72
CA THR A 193 -4.55 -25.30 9.92
C THR A 193 -4.90 -24.53 11.19
N ARG A 194 -4.39 -23.31 11.32
CA ARG A 194 -4.68 -22.42 12.47
C ARG A 194 -6.16 -22.06 12.57
N GLU A 195 -6.82 -21.88 11.44
CA GLU A 195 -8.23 -21.48 11.36
C GLU A 195 -9.19 -22.68 11.27
N ASN A 196 -8.70 -23.92 11.29
CA ASN A 196 -9.47 -25.15 11.07
C ASN A 196 -10.31 -25.10 9.77
N LYS A 197 -9.71 -24.58 8.69
CA LYS A 197 -10.30 -24.47 7.34
C LYS A 197 -9.62 -25.43 6.37
N ARG A 198 -10.26 -25.67 5.23
CA ARG A 198 -9.67 -26.40 4.08
C ARG A 198 -9.11 -25.40 3.08
N VAL A 199 -7.99 -25.73 2.45
CA VAL A 199 -7.42 -24.94 1.35
C VAL A 199 -7.93 -25.47 0.01
N LEU A 200 -8.47 -24.59 -0.82
CA LEU A 200 -8.66 -24.85 -2.25
C LEU A 200 -7.53 -24.14 -3.00
N VAL A 201 -6.79 -24.87 -3.82
CA VAL A 201 -5.75 -24.27 -4.66
C VAL A 201 -6.10 -24.39 -6.12
N HIS A 202 -6.15 -23.23 -6.75
CA HIS A 202 -6.40 -23.07 -8.17
C HIS A 202 -5.10 -22.67 -8.84
N LEU A 203 -4.49 -23.62 -9.56
CA LEU A 203 -3.34 -23.37 -10.40
C LEU A 203 -3.84 -23.02 -11.81
N GLY A 204 -3.99 -21.73 -12.06
CA GLY A 204 -4.32 -21.22 -13.38
C GLY A 204 -3.05 -20.94 -14.18
N ALA A 205 -2.98 -21.45 -15.41
CA ALA A 205 -2.05 -20.91 -16.38
C ALA A 205 -2.65 -19.65 -17.02
N PRO A 206 -1.87 -18.60 -17.31
CA PRO A 206 -2.38 -17.37 -17.92
C PRO A 206 -2.71 -17.49 -19.43
N TRP A 207 -2.76 -18.72 -19.98
CA TRP A 207 -2.99 -18.97 -21.42
C TRP A 207 -4.28 -19.72 -21.71
#